data_AF-A0A1G2S7X6-F1
#
_entry.id   AF-A0A1G2S7X6-F1
#
_cell.length_a   1.000
_cell.length_b   1.000
_cell.length_c   1.000
_cell.angle_alpha   90.00
_cell.angle_beta   90.00
_cell.angle_gamma   90.00
#
_symmetry.space_group_name_H-M   'P 1'
#
loop_
_entity.id
_entity.type
_entity.pdbx_description
1 polymer ?
#
loop_
_entity_poly.entity_id
_entity_poly.type
_entity_poly.pdbx_seq_one_letter_code
_entity_poly.pdbx_strand_id
1 'polypeptide(L)'
;MNIRLIYGIILTLSVGVFLGGFLIARDLFLAHEFSVRQSALIAQSANSSPTPCVNDAKETFSCYENYYTHMASAFGTKVAFDDLKARYPGSDLVKGQCHQLAHGIGHAAGDIYPNVSEAFVHGDSFCWSGYYHGVMEELLEGTSASDLSETIAGICNSVPGKETYSFDYYNCVHGLGHGVMAVLDDELFDSLAVCGTLPGMWERTSCASGVFMENIMVESRGGGSKYLKTDDMLYPCTAVSGEFKAACYLMQTSHVLTATDYDFSRVFTVCASAESAYRTACYQSIGRDASGSTSSNVEKTHSICMLGADKEQQKQCATGAAKDFVSYFHSDAQAKTFCGTFTSAEIRTTCNNTVDSYYLSF
;
A
#
# COMPACT_ATOMS: atom_id res chain seq x y z
N MET A 1 -25.25 -1.15 -85.34
CA MET A 1 -24.45 -1.34 -84.11
C MET A 1 -24.07 0.04 -83.59
N ASN A 2 -24.72 0.50 -82.52
CA ASN A 2 -24.89 1.93 -82.22
C ASN A 2 -23.78 2.47 -81.30
N ILE A 3 -22.85 3.22 -81.87
CA ILE A 3 -21.67 3.83 -81.21
C ILE A 3 -22.05 4.87 -80.13
N ARG A 4 -23.30 5.36 -80.11
CA ARG A 4 -23.78 6.36 -79.13
C ARG A 4 -24.07 5.82 -77.73
N LEU A 5 -24.23 4.50 -77.54
CA LEU A 5 -24.51 3.94 -76.20
C LEU A 5 -23.24 3.69 -75.37
N ILE A 6 -22.07 3.55 -76.02
CA ILE A 6 -20.81 3.21 -75.34
C ILE A 6 -20.15 4.45 -74.72
N TYR A 7 -20.28 5.63 -75.35
CA TYR A 7 -19.70 6.87 -74.82
C TYR A 7 -20.42 7.43 -73.57
N GLY A 8 -21.73 7.17 -73.40
CA GLY A 8 -22.49 7.63 -72.22
C GLY A 8 -22.18 6.85 -70.93
N ILE A 9 -21.79 5.58 -71.05
CA ILE A 9 -21.46 4.71 -69.91
C ILE A 9 -20.02 4.95 -69.43
N ILE A 10 -19.09 5.25 -70.35
CA ILE A 10 -17.69 5.53 -69.99
C ILE A 10 -17.53 6.90 -69.29
N LEU A 11 -18.33 7.91 -69.66
CA LEU A 11 -18.29 9.24 -69.03
C LEU A 11 -18.91 9.27 -67.62
N THR A 12 -19.89 8.42 -67.34
CA THR A 12 -20.55 8.34 -66.02
C THR A 12 -19.74 7.51 -65.01
N LEU A 13 -19.04 6.46 -65.46
CA LEU A 13 -18.12 5.69 -64.62
C LEU A 13 -16.84 6.47 -64.23
N SER A 14 -16.33 7.33 -65.10
CA SER A 14 -15.12 8.12 -64.81
C SER A 14 -15.38 9.26 -63.81
N VAL A 15 -16.50 9.96 -63.89
CA VAL A 15 -16.86 11.04 -62.95
C VAL A 15 -17.18 10.48 -61.55
N GLY A 16 -17.82 9.31 -61.45
CA GLY A 16 -18.13 8.66 -60.16
C GLY A 16 -16.88 8.18 -59.40
N VAL A 17 -15.86 7.69 -60.10
CA VAL A 17 -14.58 7.28 -59.48
C VAL A 17 -13.77 8.49 -59.00
N PHE A 18 -13.78 9.60 -59.73
CA PHE A 18 -13.10 10.83 -59.30
C PHE A 18 -13.78 11.50 -58.09
N LEU A 19 -15.12 11.57 -58.04
CA LEU A 19 -15.83 12.11 -56.87
C LEU A 19 -15.76 11.20 -55.64
N GLY A 20 -15.88 9.87 -55.82
CA GLY A 20 -15.74 8.90 -54.74
C GLY A 20 -14.32 8.87 -54.15
N GLY A 21 -13.29 8.94 -55.00
CA GLY A 21 -11.90 9.04 -54.55
C GLY A 21 -11.60 10.33 -53.79
N PHE A 22 -12.20 11.46 -54.18
CA PHE A 22 -12.01 12.74 -53.50
C PHE A 22 -12.66 12.77 -52.11
N LEU A 23 -13.83 12.15 -51.95
CA LEU A 23 -14.52 12.06 -50.65
C LEU A 23 -13.76 11.14 -49.69
N ILE A 24 -13.32 9.95 -50.15
CA ILE A 24 -12.54 9.02 -49.33
C ILE A 24 -11.19 9.62 -48.94
N ALA A 25 -10.51 10.33 -49.85
CA ALA A 25 -9.27 11.02 -49.54
C ALA A 25 -9.47 12.14 -48.51
N ARG A 26 -10.59 12.89 -48.58
CA ARG A 26 -10.93 13.94 -47.61
C ARG A 26 -11.21 13.36 -46.22
N ASP A 27 -11.95 12.25 -46.14
CA ASP A 27 -12.28 11.62 -44.86
C ASP A 27 -11.04 10.97 -44.21
N LEU A 28 -10.15 10.36 -45.00
CA LEU A 28 -8.85 9.87 -44.53
C LEU A 28 -7.93 11.01 -44.07
N PHE A 29 -7.92 12.15 -44.77
CA PHE A 29 -7.12 13.30 -44.37
C PHE A 29 -7.63 13.94 -43.08
N LEU A 30 -8.96 14.03 -42.91
CA LEU A 30 -9.58 14.51 -41.67
C LEU A 30 -9.36 13.55 -40.49
N ALA A 31 -9.43 12.24 -40.71
CA ALA A 31 -9.11 11.24 -39.69
C ALA A 31 -7.63 11.29 -39.29
N HIS A 32 -6.73 11.54 -40.25
CA HIS A 32 -5.31 11.71 -39.99
C HIS A 32 -5.01 13.01 -39.23
N GLU A 33 -5.61 14.14 -39.62
CA GLU A 33 -5.47 15.40 -38.87
C GLU A 33 -6.06 15.32 -37.46
N PHE A 34 -7.18 14.62 -37.28
CA PHE A 34 -7.78 14.39 -35.96
C PHE A 34 -6.86 13.51 -35.08
N SER A 35 -6.32 12.42 -35.65
CA SER A 35 -5.35 11.57 -34.96
C SER A 35 -4.07 12.32 -34.59
N VAL A 36 -3.52 13.13 -35.50
CA VAL A 36 -2.32 13.95 -35.25
C VAL A 36 -2.60 15.02 -34.20
N ARG A 37 -3.77 15.68 -34.21
CA ARG A 37 -4.16 16.64 -33.16
C ARG A 37 -4.38 15.97 -31.81
N GLN A 38 -4.99 14.78 -31.78
CA GLN A 38 -5.19 14.02 -30.55
C GLN A 38 -3.85 13.54 -29.99
N SER A 39 -2.95 13.03 -30.81
CA SER A 39 -1.57 12.69 -30.41
C SER A 39 -0.78 13.91 -29.97
N ALA A 40 -0.97 15.07 -30.59
CA ALA A 40 -0.32 16.32 -30.18
C ALA A 40 -0.89 16.84 -28.84
N LEU A 41 -2.19 16.71 -28.59
CA LEU A 41 -2.83 17.06 -27.31
C LEU A 41 -2.38 16.12 -26.18
N ILE A 42 -2.27 14.82 -26.44
CA ILE A 42 -1.73 13.82 -25.51
C ILE A 42 -0.23 14.10 -25.24
N ALA A 43 0.55 14.45 -26.26
CA ALA A 43 1.95 14.83 -26.10
C ALA A 43 2.12 16.18 -25.36
N GLN A 44 1.15 17.08 -25.47
CA GLN A 44 1.16 18.37 -24.78
C GLN A 44 0.70 18.23 -23.32
N SER A 45 -0.17 17.28 -22.98
CA SER A 45 -0.47 16.91 -21.58
C SER A 45 0.64 16.10 -20.92
N ALA A 46 1.39 15.30 -21.67
CA ALA A 46 2.55 14.55 -21.18
C ALA A 46 3.79 15.42 -20.91
N ASN A 47 3.83 16.65 -21.41
CA ASN A 47 4.99 17.56 -21.30
C ASN A 47 4.87 18.63 -20.20
N SER A 48 3.73 18.74 -19.53
CA SER A 48 3.63 19.56 -18.32
C SER A 48 3.87 18.67 -17.10
N SER A 49 4.98 18.88 -16.38
CA SER A 49 5.12 18.29 -15.04
C SER A 49 3.87 18.64 -14.23
N PRO A 50 3.23 17.66 -13.56
CA PRO A 50 2.03 17.92 -12.77
C PRO A 50 2.34 19.05 -11.79
N THR A 51 1.42 20.00 -11.67
CA THR A 51 1.62 21.12 -10.76
C THR A 51 1.58 20.57 -9.33
N PRO A 52 2.60 20.83 -8.49
CA PRO A 52 2.60 20.37 -7.12
C PRO A 52 1.36 20.86 -6.35
N CYS A 53 0.84 20.04 -5.45
CA CYS A 53 -0.26 20.35 -4.52
C CYS A 53 -0.01 21.51 -3.53
N VAL A 54 1.07 22.27 -3.74
CA VAL A 54 1.59 23.31 -2.84
C VAL A 54 1.00 24.69 -3.15
N ASN A 55 0.46 24.92 -4.35
CA ASN A 55 0.06 26.26 -4.79
C ASN A 55 -1.44 26.60 -4.69
N ASP A 56 -2.33 25.63 -4.46
CA ASP A 56 -3.81 25.84 -4.51
C ASP A 56 -4.53 25.66 -3.17
N ALA A 57 -3.91 26.15 -2.10
CA ALA A 57 -4.55 26.40 -0.81
C ALA A 57 -5.18 25.20 -0.07
N LYS A 58 -4.92 23.94 -0.47
CA LYS A 58 -5.10 22.77 0.42
C LYS A 58 -4.11 21.65 0.06
N GLU A 59 -3.04 21.51 0.85
CA GLU A 59 -2.33 20.24 0.96
C GLU A 59 -3.34 19.20 1.48
N THR A 60 -3.92 18.40 0.59
CA THR A 60 -4.80 17.29 0.95
C THR A 60 -4.21 15.97 0.50
N PHE A 61 -4.57 14.90 1.20
CA PHE A 61 -4.22 13.54 0.82
C PHE A 61 -4.62 13.25 -0.64
N SER A 62 -5.89 13.49 -1.01
CA SER A 62 -6.40 13.22 -2.35
C SER A 62 -5.68 14.03 -3.44
N CYS A 63 -5.15 15.22 -3.14
CA CYS A 63 -4.35 15.94 -4.12
C CYS A 63 -3.03 15.21 -4.39
N TYR A 64 -2.31 14.85 -3.32
CA TYR A 64 -1.02 14.16 -3.45
C TYR A 64 -1.16 12.76 -4.02
N GLU A 65 -2.21 12.03 -3.66
CA GLU A 65 -2.52 10.72 -4.24
C GLU A 65 -2.66 10.83 -5.76
N ASN A 66 -3.56 11.70 -6.25
CA ASN A 66 -3.72 11.94 -7.69
C ASN A 66 -2.43 12.40 -8.37
N TYR A 67 -1.65 13.26 -7.70
CA TYR A 67 -0.36 13.73 -8.20
C TYR A 67 0.64 12.59 -8.38
N TYR A 68 0.76 11.69 -7.40
CA TYR A 68 1.72 10.59 -7.43
C TYR A 68 1.30 9.47 -8.37
N THR A 69 0.01 9.13 -8.44
CA THR A 69 -0.51 8.20 -9.44
C THR A 69 -0.23 8.73 -10.85
N HIS A 70 -0.55 10.00 -11.14
CA HIS A 70 -0.27 10.59 -12.45
C HIS A 70 1.23 10.65 -12.75
N MET A 71 2.06 11.02 -11.77
CA MET A 71 3.50 11.09 -11.95
C MET A 71 4.10 9.72 -12.28
N ALA A 72 3.65 8.67 -11.60
CA ALA A 72 4.07 7.30 -11.85
C ALA A 72 3.63 6.83 -13.24
N SER A 73 2.38 7.07 -13.63
CA SER A 73 1.87 6.67 -14.96
C SER A 73 2.53 7.41 -16.12
N ALA A 74 2.79 8.71 -15.97
CA ALA A 74 3.33 9.54 -17.05
C ALA A 74 4.87 9.50 -17.15
N PHE A 75 5.57 9.39 -16.02
CA PHE A 75 7.03 9.55 -15.96
C PHE A 75 7.78 8.36 -15.33
N GLY A 76 7.05 7.36 -14.82
CA GLY A 76 7.60 6.16 -14.19
C GLY A 76 7.73 6.26 -12.66
N THR A 77 7.67 5.08 -12.02
CA THR A 77 7.67 4.92 -10.55
C THR A 77 8.88 5.57 -9.88
N LYS A 78 10.06 5.44 -10.48
CA LYS A 78 11.29 6.02 -9.96
C LYS A 78 11.20 7.54 -9.83
N VAL A 79 10.64 8.23 -10.84
CA VAL A 79 10.50 9.69 -10.83
C VAL A 79 9.54 10.12 -9.73
N ALA A 80 8.42 9.41 -9.56
CA ALA A 80 7.48 9.65 -8.48
C ALA A 80 8.13 9.50 -7.09
N PHE A 81 8.93 8.46 -6.88
CA PHE A 81 9.65 8.25 -5.62
C PHE A 81 10.75 9.28 -5.35
N ASP A 82 11.50 9.69 -6.38
CA ASP A 82 12.50 10.74 -6.24
C ASP A 82 11.84 12.06 -5.76
N ASP A 83 10.67 12.42 -6.30
CA ASP A 83 9.88 13.59 -5.84
C ASP A 83 9.31 13.38 -4.42
N LEU A 84 8.74 12.21 -4.13
CA LEU A 84 8.21 11.88 -2.80
C LEU A 84 9.27 12.00 -1.70
N LYS A 85 10.47 11.45 -1.95
CA LYS A 85 11.61 11.56 -1.04
C LYS A 85 12.09 13.00 -0.86
N ALA A 86 12.08 13.80 -1.93
CA ALA A 86 12.48 15.21 -1.85
C ALA A 86 11.50 16.04 -1.00
N ARG A 87 10.21 15.71 -1.00
CA ARG A 87 9.17 16.44 -0.24
C ARG A 87 8.99 15.95 1.19
N TYR A 88 9.29 14.68 1.45
CA TYR A 88 9.16 14.04 2.75
C TYR A 88 9.67 14.87 3.95
N PRO A 89 10.86 15.51 3.92
CA PRO A 89 11.33 16.29 5.06
C PRO A 89 10.54 17.59 5.29
N GLY A 90 9.84 18.11 4.28
CA GLY A 90 9.26 19.46 4.27
C GLY A 90 7.74 19.56 4.43
N SER A 91 6.99 18.45 4.42
CA SER A 91 5.54 18.44 4.62
C SER A 91 5.13 17.38 5.63
N ASP A 92 4.45 17.80 6.71
CA ASP A 92 3.94 16.89 7.74
C ASP A 92 2.85 15.97 7.19
N LEU A 93 2.06 16.43 6.22
CA LEU A 93 1.07 15.60 5.55
C LEU A 93 1.75 14.51 4.71
N VAL A 94 2.74 14.86 3.89
CA VAL A 94 3.50 13.87 3.11
C VAL A 94 4.20 12.87 4.03
N LYS A 95 4.72 13.33 5.17
CA LYS A 95 5.37 12.47 6.16
C LYS A 95 4.38 11.49 6.80
N GLY A 96 3.25 12.00 7.27
CA GLY A 96 2.22 11.20 7.95
C GLY A 96 1.44 10.28 7.00
N GLN A 97 1.32 10.64 5.73
CA GLN A 97 0.60 9.86 4.71
C GLN A 97 1.51 9.15 3.73
N CYS A 98 2.83 9.14 3.96
CA CYS A 98 3.85 8.59 3.04
C CYS A 98 3.45 7.20 2.51
N HIS A 99 3.03 6.30 3.41
CA HIS A 99 2.63 4.95 3.06
C HIS A 99 1.46 4.93 2.09
N GLN A 100 0.38 5.64 2.44
CA GLN A 100 -0.83 5.74 1.64
C GLN A 100 -0.56 6.43 0.29
N LEU A 101 0.32 7.44 0.26
CA LEU A 101 0.75 8.08 -0.99
C LEU A 101 1.57 7.13 -1.88
N ALA A 102 2.35 6.24 -1.28
CA ALA A 102 3.08 5.22 -2.02
C ALA A 102 2.16 4.16 -2.63
N HIS A 103 0.97 3.90 -2.05
CA HIS A 103 -0.04 3.04 -2.70
C HIS A 103 -0.42 3.62 -4.06
N GLY A 104 -0.66 4.93 -4.18
CA GLY A 104 -0.99 5.57 -5.46
C GLY A 104 0.07 5.41 -6.55
N ILE A 105 1.35 5.37 -6.17
CA ILE A 105 2.46 5.02 -7.10
C ILE A 105 2.37 3.53 -7.50
N GLY A 106 2.02 2.67 -6.55
CA GLY A 106 1.80 1.25 -6.76
C GLY A 106 0.60 0.94 -7.66
N HIS A 107 -0.53 1.65 -7.50
CA HIS A 107 -1.71 1.53 -8.37
C HIS A 107 -1.35 1.79 -9.83
N ALA A 108 -0.66 2.91 -10.08
CA ALA A 108 -0.16 3.22 -11.41
C ALA A 108 0.73 2.09 -11.98
N ALA A 109 1.55 1.44 -11.15
CA ALA A 109 2.37 0.32 -11.60
C ALA A 109 1.56 -0.95 -11.86
N GLY A 110 0.54 -1.25 -11.06
CA GLY A 110 -0.35 -2.40 -11.28
C GLY A 110 -1.09 -2.33 -12.62
N ASP A 111 -1.46 -1.12 -13.07
CA ASP A 111 -2.10 -0.88 -14.37
C ASP A 111 -1.09 -1.01 -15.54
N ILE A 112 0.16 -0.60 -15.32
CA ILE A 112 1.21 -0.61 -16.36
C ILE A 112 1.80 -2.00 -16.59
N TYR A 113 2.03 -2.76 -15.52
CA TYR A 113 2.78 -4.01 -15.58
C TYR A 113 1.86 -5.23 -15.61
N PRO A 114 2.17 -6.25 -16.43
CA PRO A 114 1.26 -7.36 -16.67
C PRO A 114 1.10 -8.33 -15.50
N ASN A 115 1.99 -8.28 -14.50
CA ASN A 115 1.95 -9.14 -13.32
C ASN A 115 2.77 -8.57 -12.16
N VAL A 116 2.55 -9.12 -10.96
CA VAL A 116 3.20 -8.69 -9.72
C VAL A 116 4.73 -8.73 -9.77
N SER A 117 5.33 -9.75 -10.42
CA SER A 117 6.79 -9.91 -10.46
C SER A 117 7.44 -8.78 -11.25
N GLU A 118 6.87 -8.43 -12.40
CA GLU A 118 7.32 -7.30 -13.22
C GLU A 118 7.11 -5.97 -12.50
N ALA A 119 5.95 -5.76 -11.87
CA ALA A 119 5.68 -4.54 -11.12
C ALA A 119 6.65 -4.35 -9.94
N PHE A 120 6.97 -5.42 -9.20
CA PHE A 120 7.82 -5.35 -8.00
C PHE A 120 9.27 -5.01 -8.33
N VAL A 121 9.78 -5.38 -9.51
CA VAL A 121 11.13 -5.01 -9.98
C VAL A 121 11.32 -3.49 -10.07
N HIS A 122 10.23 -2.75 -10.27
CA HIS A 122 10.23 -1.29 -10.39
C HIS A 122 9.82 -0.56 -9.11
N GLY A 123 9.70 -1.29 -7.99
CA GLY A 123 9.27 -0.76 -6.70
C GLY A 123 10.39 -0.07 -5.91
N ASP A 124 9.95 0.73 -4.94
CA ASP A 124 10.80 1.31 -3.92
C ASP A 124 10.13 1.09 -2.56
N SER A 125 10.96 0.70 -1.59
CA SER A 125 10.52 0.26 -0.27
C SER A 125 10.33 1.44 0.71
N PHE A 126 10.68 2.65 0.28
CA PHE A 126 10.39 3.89 1.01
C PHE A 126 8.90 4.02 1.35
N CYS A 127 8.60 4.64 2.50
CA CYS A 127 7.25 4.70 3.08
C CYS A 127 6.68 3.33 3.50
N TRP A 128 7.46 2.48 4.17
CA TRP A 128 7.03 1.15 4.62
C TRP A 128 6.42 0.30 3.50
N SER A 129 7.06 0.28 2.33
CA SER A 129 6.68 -0.61 1.22
C SER A 129 5.27 -0.39 0.68
N GLY A 130 4.67 0.79 0.89
CA GLY A 130 3.31 1.10 0.41
C GLY A 130 3.12 0.94 -1.10
N TYR A 131 4.17 1.09 -1.90
CA TYR A 131 4.14 0.78 -3.33
C TYR A 131 3.70 -0.65 -3.63
N TYR A 132 4.29 -1.62 -2.91
CA TYR A 132 4.01 -3.03 -3.15
C TYR A 132 2.56 -3.38 -2.79
N HIS A 133 2.01 -2.74 -1.74
CA HIS A 133 0.61 -2.91 -1.37
C HIS A 133 -0.32 -2.31 -2.42
N GLY A 134 -0.03 -1.10 -2.91
CA GLY A 134 -0.79 -0.47 -4.00
C GLY A 134 -0.80 -1.30 -5.29
N VAL A 135 0.33 -1.94 -5.64
CA VAL A 135 0.36 -2.90 -6.77
C VAL A 135 -0.63 -4.04 -6.54
N MET A 136 -0.70 -4.58 -5.31
CA MET A 136 -1.64 -5.68 -5.00
C MET A 136 -3.10 -5.24 -4.97
N GLU A 137 -3.37 -4.02 -4.50
CA GLU A 137 -4.71 -3.40 -4.54
C GLU A 137 -5.21 -3.31 -6.00
N GLU A 138 -4.38 -2.77 -6.90
CA GLU A 138 -4.71 -2.63 -8.32
C GLU A 138 -4.86 -3.98 -9.03
N LEU A 139 -3.94 -4.92 -8.82
CA LEU A 139 -4.01 -6.22 -9.49
C LEU A 139 -5.21 -7.06 -9.05
N LEU A 140 -5.79 -6.77 -7.88
CA LEU A 140 -7.03 -7.40 -7.42
C LEU A 140 -8.27 -6.59 -7.80
N GLU A 141 -8.13 -5.35 -8.27
CA GLU A 141 -9.25 -4.53 -8.71
C GLU A 141 -10.05 -5.23 -9.82
N GLY A 142 -11.37 -5.19 -9.71
CA GLY A 142 -12.27 -5.84 -10.66
C GLY A 142 -12.38 -7.36 -10.53
N THR A 143 -11.61 -7.99 -9.63
CA THR A 143 -11.80 -9.41 -9.28
C THR A 143 -13.15 -9.59 -8.61
N SER A 144 -13.95 -10.55 -9.08
CA SER A 144 -15.24 -10.83 -8.45
C SER A 144 -15.03 -11.50 -7.09
N ALA A 145 -15.93 -11.24 -6.12
CA ALA A 145 -15.86 -11.87 -4.81
C ALA A 145 -15.83 -13.42 -4.89
N SER A 146 -16.45 -14.03 -5.90
CA SER A 146 -16.43 -15.49 -6.09
C SER A 146 -15.10 -16.03 -6.62
N ASP A 147 -14.32 -15.21 -7.33
CA ASP A 147 -13.04 -15.62 -7.93
C ASP A 147 -11.84 -15.26 -7.03
N LEU A 148 -12.07 -14.48 -5.97
CA LEU A 148 -11.03 -13.89 -5.14
C LEU A 148 -10.13 -14.95 -4.48
N SER A 149 -10.71 -15.98 -3.87
CA SER A 149 -9.94 -17.07 -3.24
C SER A 149 -9.03 -17.83 -4.23
N GLU A 150 -9.47 -18.03 -5.47
CA GLU A 150 -8.66 -18.66 -6.51
C GLU A 150 -7.53 -17.73 -6.96
N THR A 151 -7.86 -16.45 -7.17
CA THR A 151 -6.92 -15.41 -7.61
C THR A 151 -5.77 -15.23 -6.62
N ILE A 152 -6.07 -15.06 -5.33
CA ILE A 152 -5.03 -14.79 -4.32
C ILE A 152 -4.11 -15.98 -4.06
N ALA A 153 -4.56 -17.21 -4.34
CA ALA A 153 -3.74 -18.42 -4.16
C ALA A 153 -2.57 -18.48 -5.16
N GLY A 154 -2.73 -17.83 -6.32
CA GLY A 154 -1.78 -17.87 -7.43
C GLY A 154 -0.84 -16.67 -7.50
N ILE A 155 -1.34 -15.49 -7.17
CA ILE A 155 -0.73 -14.22 -7.60
C ILE A 155 0.71 -14.03 -7.10
N CYS A 156 1.01 -14.35 -5.84
CA CYS A 156 2.34 -14.18 -5.26
C CYS A 156 3.36 -15.27 -5.65
N ASN A 157 2.99 -16.28 -6.45
CA ASN A 157 3.88 -17.40 -6.77
C ASN A 157 5.09 -17.01 -7.62
N SER A 158 4.99 -15.92 -8.39
CA SER A 158 6.07 -15.42 -9.23
C SER A 158 7.00 -14.42 -8.52
N VAL A 159 6.72 -14.09 -7.25
CA VAL A 159 7.56 -13.18 -6.45
C VAL A 159 8.78 -13.95 -5.92
N PRO A 160 10.01 -13.49 -6.19
CA PRO A 160 11.22 -14.13 -5.67
C PRO A 160 11.26 -14.20 -4.13
N GLY A 161 11.88 -15.25 -3.60
CA GLY A 161 12.13 -15.38 -2.16
C GLY A 161 10.97 -15.96 -1.34
N LYS A 162 9.96 -16.54 -1.98
CA LYS A 162 8.89 -17.33 -1.33
C LYS A 162 9.42 -18.37 -0.35
N GLU A 163 10.40 -19.18 -0.76
CA GLU A 163 10.99 -20.26 0.06
C GLU A 163 11.69 -19.75 1.33
N THR A 164 12.08 -18.47 1.35
CA THR A 164 12.76 -17.83 2.48
C THR A 164 11.87 -16.82 3.20
N TYR A 165 10.61 -16.68 2.79
CA TYR A 165 9.71 -15.61 3.25
C TYR A 165 10.37 -14.23 3.18
N SER A 166 10.98 -13.92 2.03
CA SER A 166 11.62 -12.64 1.77
C SER A 166 10.67 -11.48 2.04
N PHE A 167 11.24 -10.30 2.28
CA PHE A 167 10.48 -9.09 2.51
C PHE A 167 9.56 -8.74 1.33
N ASP A 168 9.98 -8.97 0.08
CA ASP A 168 9.13 -8.80 -1.10
C ASP A 168 7.97 -9.81 -1.12
N TYR A 169 8.22 -11.08 -0.79
CA TYR A 169 7.15 -12.08 -0.70
C TYR A 169 6.16 -11.73 0.43
N TYR A 170 6.66 -11.23 1.56
CA TYR A 170 5.83 -10.68 2.63
C TYR A 170 4.97 -9.52 2.15
N ASN A 171 5.54 -8.52 1.46
CA ASN A 171 4.78 -7.39 0.94
C ASN A 171 3.71 -7.81 -0.07
N CYS A 172 3.98 -8.82 -0.91
CA CYS A 172 2.96 -9.39 -1.79
C CYS A 172 1.80 -10.00 -0.98
N VAL A 173 2.11 -10.89 -0.04
CA VAL A 173 1.09 -11.62 0.72
C VAL A 173 0.36 -10.72 1.71
N HIS A 174 1.04 -9.74 2.31
CA HIS A 174 0.41 -8.70 3.12
C HIS A 174 -0.51 -7.82 2.25
N GLY A 175 -0.02 -7.39 1.08
CA GLY A 175 -0.79 -6.60 0.11
C GLY A 175 -2.05 -7.29 -0.39
N LEU A 176 -2.08 -8.64 -0.46
CA LEU A 176 -3.32 -9.39 -0.70
C LEU A 176 -4.43 -8.99 0.27
N GLY A 177 -4.12 -8.80 1.55
CA GLY A 177 -5.10 -8.41 2.56
C GLY A 177 -5.72 -7.04 2.29
N HIS A 178 -4.92 -6.09 1.78
CA HIS A 178 -5.41 -4.77 1.37
C HIS A 178 -6.36 -4.88 0.17
N GLY A 179 -5.95 -5.55 -0.90
CA GLY A 179 -6.81 -5.73 -2.07
C GLY A 179 -8.07 -6.55 -1.80
N VAL A 180 -8.00 -7.57 -0.92
CA VAL A 180 -9.18 -8.32 -0.49
C VAL A 180 -10.18 -7.43 0.25
N MET A 181 -9.71 -6.57 1.16
CA MET A 181 -10.58 -5.59 1.85
C MET A 181 -11.22 -4.61 0.87
N ALA A 182 -10.47 -4.14 -0.14
CA ALA A 182 -10.98 -3.27 -1.18
C ALA A 182 -12.08 -3.95 -2.03
N VAL A 183 -11.87 -5.21 -2.45
CA VAL A 183 -12.83 -5.97 -3.25
C VAL A 183 -14.11 -6.30 -2.46
N LEU A 184 -14.00 -6.47 -1.14
CA LEU A 184 -15.10 -6.87 -0.27
C LEU A 184 -15.70 -5.72 0.53
N ASP A 185 -15.52 -4.47 0.11
CA ASP A 185 -16.12 -3.28 0.73
C ASP A 185 -15.89 -3.19 2.26
N ASP A 186 -14.63 -3.42 2.66
CA ASP A 186 -14.15 -3.42 4.04
C ASP A 186 -14.84 -4.45 4.96
N GLU A 187 -15.40 -5.53 4.40
CA GLU A 187 -15.96 -6.62 5.20
C GLU A 187 -14.84 -7.48 5.82
N LEU A 188 -14.43 -7.11 7.04
CA LEU A 188 -13.33 -7.72 7.79
C LEU A 188 -13.41 -9.25 7.87
N PHE A 189 -14.55 -9.80 8.31
CA PHE A 189 -14.63 -11.25 8.57
C PHE A 189 -14.65 -12.06 7.27
N ASP A 190 -15.27 -11.54 6.22
CA ASP A 190 -15.26 -12.16 4.90
C ASP A 190 -13.85 -12.13 4.30
N SER A 191 -13.14 -11.01 4.48
CA SER A 191 -11.74 -10.86 4.08
C SER A 191 -10.81 -11.83 4.80
N LEU A 192 -11.00 -12.03 6.11
CA LEU A 192 -10.26 -13.05 6.88
C LEU A 192 -10.57 -14.47 6.41
N ALA A 193 -11.83 -14.76 6.03
CA ALA A 193 -12.20 -16.05 5.48
C ALA A 193 -11.49 -16.32 4.14
N VAL A 194 -11.39 -15.31 3.27
CA VAL A 194 -10.63 -15.37 2.02
C VAL A 194 -9.14 -15.58 2.30
N CYS A 195 -8.50 -14.80 3.17
CA CYS A 195 -7.10 -15.03 3.56
C CYS A 195 -6.88 -16.45 4.13
N GLY A 196 -7.87 -17.00 4.83
CA GLY A 196 -7.86 -18.37 5.37
C GLY A 196 -7.77 -19.48 4.31
N THR A 197 -8.09 -19.20 3.04
CA THR A 197 -7.98 -20.18 1.95
C THR A 197 -6.55 -20.38 1.46
N LEU A 198 -5.61 -19.51 1.83
CA LEU A 198 -4.20 -19.64 1.47
C LEU A 198 -3.61 -20.95 2.03
N PRO A 199 -2.69 -21.62 1.31
CA PRO A 199 -2.25 -22.96 1.68
C PRO A 199 -1.42 -23.00 2.96
N GLY A 200 -0.54 -22.01 3.18
CA GLY A 200 0.36 -21.95 4.32
C GLY A 200 -0.13 -21.04 5.44
N MET A 201 0.17 -21.43 6.68
CA MET A 201 -0.21 -20.65 7.87
C MET A 201 0.47 -19.27 7.91
N TRP A 202 1.71 -19.18 7.42
CA TRP A 202 2.43 -17.92 7.32
C TRP A 202 1.73 -16.98 6.34
N GLU A 203 1.28 -17.49 5.19
CA GLU A 203 0.57 -16.69 4.20
C GLU A 203 -0.80 -16.23 4.70
N ARG A 204 -1.57 -17.12 5.32
CA ARG A 204 -2.86 -16.78 5.94
C ARG A 204 -2.72 -15.62 6.93
N THR A 205 -1.75 -15.73 7.84
CA THR A 205 -1.54 -14.72 8.89
C THR A 205 -0.94 -13.42 8.34
N SER A 206 -0.10 -13.49 7.30
CA SER A 206 0.44 -12.31 6.63
C SER A 206 -0.63 -11.56 5.84
N CYS A 207 -1.49 -12.27 5.09
CA CYS A 207 -2.67 -11.70 4.44
C CYS A 207 -3.61 -11.05 5.46
N ALA A 208 -3.94 -11.78 6.54
CA ALA A 208 -4.77 -11.23 7.61
C ALA A 208 -4.16 -9.96 8.25
N SER A 209 -2.82 -9.85 8.33
CA SER A 209 -2.18 -8.63 8.84
C SER A 209 -2.41 -7.40 7.95
N GLY A 210 -2.55 -7.58 6.63
CA GLY A 210 -2.98 -6.52 5.70
C GLY A 210 -4.45 -6.16 5.88
N VAL A 211 -5.32 -7.17 6.03
CA VAL A 211 -6.74 -6.97 6.34
C VAL A 211 -6.93 -6.14 7.63
N PHE A 212 -6.20 -6.46 8.69
CA PHE A 212 -6.27 -5.70 9.94
C PHE A 212 -5.71 -4.29 9.80
N MET A 213 -4.67 -4.08 8.98
CA MET A 213 -4.16 -2.75 8.69
C MET A 213 -5.24 -1.90 8.03
N GLU A 214 -5.87 -2.43 6.99
CA GLU A 214 -6.91 -1.70 6.26
C GLU A 214 -8.09 -1.38 7.18
N ASN A 215 -8.53 -2.32 8.03
CA ASN A 215 -9.59 -2.09 9.00
C ASN A 215 -9.29 -0.93 9.98
N ILE A 216 -8.01 -0.70 10.33
CA ILE A 216 -7.58 0.47 11.11
C ILE A 216 -7.59 1.73 10.25
N MET A 217 -7.14 1.63 9.00
CA MET A 217 -6.95 2.77 8.11
C MET A 217 -8.25 3.33 7.52
N VAL A 218 -9.37 2.58 7.53
CA VAL A 218 -10.67 3.07 7.04
C VAL A 218 -11.06 4.43 7.63
N GLU A 219 -10.80 4.64 8.93
CA GLU A 219 -11.08 5.93 9.60
C GLU A 219 -10.21 7.07 9.05
N SER A 220 -8.95 6.79 8.73
CA SER A 220 -8.01 7.78 8.17
C SER A 220 -8.38 8.21 6.74
N ARG A 221 -9.11 7.36 6.01
CA ARG A 221 -9.62 7.63 4.65
C ARG A 221 -10.99 8.34 4.67
N GLY A 222 -11.50 8.72 5.84
CA GLY A 222 -12.78 9.42 6.00
C GLY A 222 -14.01 8.51 6.07
N GLY A 223 -13.79 7.19 6.11
CA GLY A 223 -14.82 6.19 6.41
C GLY A 223 -14.95 5.96 7.93
N GLY A 224 -15.77 4.99 8.31
CA GLY A 224 -15.81 4.47 9.67
C GLY A 224 -15.78 2.95 9.62
N SER A 225 -14.85 2.33 10.35
CA SER A 225 -14.82 0.87 10.41
C SER A 225 -16.08 0.34 11.08
N LYS A 226 -16.70 -0.69 10.48
CA LYS A 226 -17.80 -1.47 11.08
C LYS A 226 -17.33 -2.26 12.31
N TYR A 227 -16.01 -2.40 12.48
CA TYR A 227 -15.38 -3.36 13.36
C TYR A 227 -14.48 -2.75 14.43
N LEU A 228 -14.36 -1.42 14.49
CA LEU A 228 -13.64 -0.72 15.56
C LEU A 228 -14.64 -0.06 16.51
N LYS A 229 -14.40 -0.24 17.81
CA LYS A 229 -15.31 0.21 18.86
C LYS A 229 -14.55 0.97 19.93
N THR A 230 -15.03 2.15 20.30
CA THR A 230 -14.41 2.96 21.35
C THR A 230 -14.73 2.43 22.75
N ASP A 231 -15.86 1.76 22.92
CA ASP A 231 -16.30 1.13 24.18
C ASP A 231 -15.78 -0.31 24.35
N ASP A 232 -15.29 -0.94 23.28
CA ASP A 232 -14.55 -2.20 23.29
C ASP A 232 -13.29 -2.08 22.41
N MET A 233 -12.26 -1.42 22.96
CA MET A 233 -11.04 -1.06 22.22
C MET A 233 -10.21 -2.26 21.73
N LEU A 234 -10.48 -3.48 22.20
CA LEU A 234 -9.80 -4.71 21.74
C LEU A 234 -10.63 -5.51 20.72
N TYR A 235 -11.85 -5.07 20.41
CA TYR A 235 -12.61 -5.57 19.27
C TYR A 235 -12.01 -5.01 17.97
N PRO A 236 -11.78 -5.84 16.94
CA PRO A 236 -12.32 -7.19 16.74
C PRO A 236 -11.43 -8.34 17.22
N CYS A 237 -10.25 -8.10 17.77
CA CYS A 237 -9.31 -9.16 18.14
C CYS A 237 -9.84 -10.16 19.16
N THR A 238 -10.80 -9.76 20.00
CA THR A 238 -11.52 -10.65 20.91
C THR A 238 -12.44 -11.64 20.18
N ALA A 239 -12.91 -11.31 18.97
CA ALA A 239 -13.90 -12.06 18.19
C ALA A 239 -13.31 -12.85 17.01
N VAL A 240 -12.11 -12.54 16.53
CA VAL A 240 -11.47 -13.29 15.43
C VAL A 240 -11.01 -14.70 15.86
N SER A 241 -10.81 -15.58 14.88
CA SER A 241 -10.29 -16.94 15.10
C SER A 241 -8.88 -16.92 15.72
N GLY A 242 -8.57 -17.96 16.51
CA GLY A 242 -7.30 -18.04 17.27
C GLY A 242 -6.04 -17.92 16.41
N GLU A 243 -6.09 -18.36 15.15
CA GLU A 243 -4.96 -18.24 14.20
C GLU A 243 -4.64 -16.79 13.82
N PHE A 244 -5.65 -15.90 13.79
CA PHE A 244 -5.47 -14.49 13.39
C PHE A 244 -5.33 -13.53 14.57
N LYS A 245 -5.64 -13.97 15.79
CA LYS A 245 -5.57 -13.10 16.99
C LYS A 245 -4.21 -12.43 17.15
N ALA A 246 -3.10 -13.14 16.97
CA ALA A 246 -1.78 -12.54 17.12
C ALA A 246 -1.52 -11.40 16.12
N ALA A 247 -1.91 -11.58 14.84
CA ALA A 247 -1.81 -10.54 13.82
C ALA A 247 -2.73 -9.34 14.13
N CYS A 248 -3.95 -9.61 14.60
CA CYS A 248 -4.88 -8.57 15.02
C CYS A 248 -4.31 -7.72 16.18
N TYR A 249 -3.88 -8.37 17.27
CA TYR A 249 -3.32 -7.67 18.43
C TYR A 249 -2.03 -6.92 18.11
N LEU A 250 -1.26 -7.34 17.09
CA LEU A 250 -0.07 -6.63 16.60
C LEU A 250 -0.41 -5.34 15.84
N MET A 251 -1.70 -5.12 15.52
CA MET A 251 -2.18 -3.96 14.78
C MET A 251 -3.15 -3.08 15.59
N GLN A 252 -3.88 -3.69 16.53
CA GLN A 252 -5.02 -3.08 17.23
C GLN A 252 -4.67 -1.80 17.99
N THR A 253 -3.44 -1.63 18.48
CA THR A 253 -3.11 -0.47 19.32
C THR A 253 -3.20 0.86 18.59
N SER A 254 -3.20 0.88 17.25
CA SER A 254 -3.41 2.11 16.48
C SER A 254 -4.82 2.66 16.69
N HIS A 255 -5.84 1.78 16.73
CA HIS A 255 -7.21 2.18 17.11
C HIS A 255 -7.26 2.63 18.58
N VAL A 256 -6.61 1.87 19.46
CA VAL A 256 -6.57 2.22 20.89
C VAL A 256 -5.97 3.62 21.08
N LEU A 257 -4.89 3.95 20.37
CA LEU A 257 -4.26 5.27 20.41
C LEU A 257 -5.22 6.38 20.02
N THR A 258 -5.91 6.25 18.88
CA THR A 258 -6.93 7.21 18.45
C THR A 258 -8.03 7.35 19.50
N ALA A 259 -8.51 6.23 20.03
CA ALA A 259 -9.58 6.21 21.04
C ALA A 259 -9.16 6.72 22.43
N THR A 260 -7.85 6.89 22.68
CA THR A 260 -7.30 7.39 23.94
C THR A 260 -6.51 8.68 23.77
N ASP A 261 -6.76 9.46 22.71
CA ASP A 261 -6.06 10.73 22.43
C ASP A 261 -4.52 10.60 22.48
N TYR A 262 -4.00 9.48 21.96
CA TYR A 262 -2.58 9.12 21.93
C TYR A 262 -1.92 8.97 23.32
N ASP A 263 -2.68 8.69 24.38
CA ASP A 263 -2.13 8.32 25.69
C ASP A 263 -1.56 6.89 25.70
N PHE A 264 -0.27 6.77 25.40
CA PHE A 264 0.45 5.50 25.43
C PHE A 264 0.39 4.77 26.78
N SER A 265 0.30 5.48 27.91
CA SER A 265 0.17 4.82 29.24
C SER A 265 -1.18 4.11 29.35
N ARG A 266 -2.23 4.74 28.79
CA ARG A 266 -3.55 4.11 28.68
C ARG A 266 -3.52 2.90 27.75
N VAL A 267 -2.80 2.97 26.62
CA VAL A 267 -2.67 1.83 25.70
C VAL A 267 -1.99 0.63 26.38
N PHE A 268 -0.92 0.83 27.16
CA PHE A 268 -0.33 -0.26 27.97
C PHE A 268 -1.35 -0.89 28.91
N THR A 269 -2.21 -0.08 29.55
CA THR A 269 -3.28 -0.56 30.43
C THR A 269 -4.32 -1.39 29.67
N VAL A 270 -4.69 -0.97 28.46
CA VAL A 270 -5.61 -1.72 27.58
C VAL A 270 -4.97 -3.05 27.17
N CYS A 271 -3.70 -3.05 26.73
CA CYS A 271 -2.99 -4.29 26.39
C CYS A 271 -2.83 -5.25 27.57
N ALA A 272 -2.72 -4.76 28.81
CA ALA A 272 -2.69 -5.61 30.01
C ALA A 272 -4.02 -6.36 30.22
N SER A 273 -5.14 -5.82 29.73
CA SER A 273 -6.46 -6.46 29.76
C SER A 273 -6.70 -7.48 28.64
N ALA A 274 -5.82 -7.52 27.63
CA ALA A 274 -5.91 -8.50 26.55
C ALA A 274 -5.78 -9.94 27.07
N GLU A 275 -6.31 -10.87 26.28
CA GLU A 275 -6.15 -12.31 26.46
C GLU A 275 -4.67 -12.65 26.72
N SER A 276 -4.38 -13.46 27.74
CA SER A 276 -3.02 -13.68 28.24
C SER A 276 -2.04 -14.16 27.17
N ALA A 277 -2.51 -15.00 26.24
CA ALA A 277 -1.71 -15.53 25.14
C ALA A 277 -1.28 -14.45 24.11
N TYR A 278 -1.96 -13.31 24.06
CA TYR A 278 -1.76 -12.29 23.02
C TYR A 278 -1.28 -10.93 23.55
N ARG A 279 -1.10 -10.78 24.87
CA ARG A 279 -0.55 -9.55 25.49
C ARG A 279 0.79 -9.13 24.89
N THR A 280 1.66 -10.10 24.63
CA THR A 280 2.96 -9.86 24.00
C THR A 280 2.83 -9.22 22.62
N ALA A 281 1.90 -9.71 21.79
CA ALA A 281 1.63 -9.11 20.48
C ALA A 281 1.09 -7.68 20.63
N CYS A 282 0.19 -7.45 21.59
CA CYS A 282 -0.33 -6.12 21.90
C CYS A 282 0.79 -5.15 22.32
N TYR A 283 1.71 -5.55 23.19
CA TYR A 283 2.85 -4.70 23.57
C TYR A 283 3.83 -4.45 22.41
N GLN A 284 4.02 -5.43 21.51
CA GLN A 284 4.79 -5.20 20.27
C GLN A 284 4.08 -4.20 19.34
N SER A 285 2.75 -4.23 19.27
CA SER A 285 1.94 -3.24 18.55
C SER A 285 2.20 -1.83 19.08
N ILE A 286 2.28 -1.65 20.41
CA ILE A 286 2.66 -0.36 21.03
C ILE A 286 4.02 0.12 20.52
N GLY A 287 5.01 -0.79 20.46
CA GLY A 287 6.34 -0.47 19.96
C GLY A 287 6.35 0.02 18.52
N ARG A 288 5.60 -0.67 17.66
CA ARG A 288 5.42 -0.25 16.27
C ARG A 288 4.81 1.15 16.20
N ASP A 289 3.72 1.39 16.93
CA ASP A 289 3.05 2.69 16.91
C ASP A 289 3.89 3.81 17.53
N ALA A 290 4.72 3.50 18.55
CA ALA A 290 5.67 4.43 19.14
C ALA A 290 6.73 4.88 18.12
N SER A 291 7.24 3.94 17.32
CA SER A 291 8.14 4.26 16.22
C SER A 291 7.42 5.05 15.12
N GLY A 292 6.29 4.55 14.61
CA GLY A 292 5.55 5.20 13.54
C GLY A 292 5.10 6.63 13.86
N SER A 293 4.49 6.84 15.04
CA SER A 293 3.99 8.16 15.47
C SER A 293 5.09 9.20 15.74
N THR A 294 6.34 8.75 15.90
CA THR A 294 7.48 9.63 16.13
C THR A 294 8.38 9.77 14.91
N SER A 295 7.98 9.22 13.76
CA SER A 295 8.79 9.10 12.54
C SER A 295 10.14 8.42 12.83
N SER A 296 10.07 7.33 13.60
CA SER A 296 11.19 6.52 14.08
C SER A 296 12.28 7.36 14.76
N ASN A 297 11.87 8.28 15.63
CA ASN A 297 12.81 9.06 16.44
C ASN A 297 13.27 8.24 17.65
N VAL A 298 14.56 7.93 17.70
CA VAL A 298 15.18 7.08 18.73
C VAL A 298 14.76 7.43 20.16
N GLU A 299 14.91 8.70 20.56
CA GLU A 299 14.70 9.10 21.96
C GLU A 299 13.21 9.18 22.33
N LYS A 300 12.37 9.64 21.40
CA LYS A 300 10.91 9.68 21.62
C LYS A 300 10.35 8.26 21.72
N THR A 301 10.74 7.36 20.81
CA THR A 301 10.32 5.95 20.85
C THR A 301 10.78 5.27 22.13
N HIS A 302 12.04 5.48 22.55
CA HIS A 302 12.54 4.93 23.82
C HIS A 302 11.71 5.43 25.00
N SER A 303 11.44 6.74 25.06
CA SER A 303 10.65 7.35 26.13
C SER A 303 9.24 6.74 26.23
N ILE A 304 8.59 6.46 25.09
CA ILE A 304 7.28 5.79 25.05
C ILE A 304 7.39 4.35 25.58
N CYS A 305 8.38 3.57 25.13
CA CYS A 305 8.53 2.19 25.61
C CYS A 305 8.82 2.11 27.11
N MET A 306 9.46 3.13 27.69
CA MET A 306 9.70 3.23 29.13
C MET A 306 8.45 3.53 29.97
N LEU A 307 7.31 3.84 29.34
CA LEU A 307 6.01 3.94 30.02
C LEU A 307 5.46 2.57 30.46
N GLY A 308 5.99 1.47 29.92
CA GLY A 308 5.61 0.12 30.32
C GLY A 308 5.81 -0.10 31.83
N ALA A 309 4.79 -0.62 32.52
CA ALA A 309 4.76 -0.73 33.98
C ALA A 309 5.76 -1.77 34.53
N ASP A 310 6.17 -2.71 33.68
CA ASP A 310 7.11 -3.76 34.02
C ASP A 310 8.10 -4.01 32.88
N LYS A 311 9.11 -4.82 33.16
CA LYS A 311 10.20 -5.12 32.24
C LYS A 311 9.72 -5.88 30.99
N GLU A 312 8.67 -6.69 31.10
CA GLU A 312 8.13 -7.44 29.97
C GLU A 312 7.46 -6.47 28.99
N GLN A 313 6.65 -5.54 29.48
CA GLN A 313 6.03 -4.49 28.68
C GLN A 313 7.07 -3.65 27.93
N GLN A 314 8.10 -3.18 28.65
CA GLN A 314 9.19 -2.40 28.07
C GLN A 314 9.95 -3.19 27.00
N LYS A 315 10.26 -4.46 27.29
CA LYS A 315 10.95 -5.36 26.36
C LYS A 315 10.15 -5.58 25.09
N GLN A 316 8.85 -5.87 25.19
CA GLN A 316 8.02 -6.15 24.03
C GLN A 316 7.73 -4.90 23.20
N CYS A 317 7.58 -3.73 23.84
CA CYS A 317 7.57 -2.46 23.12
C CYS A 317 8.89 -2.24 22.35
N ALA A 318 10.04 -2.47 22.99
CA ALA A 318 11.33 -2.37 22.31
C ALA A 318 11.45 -3.33 21.11
N THR A 319 10.97 -4.58 21.26
CA THR A 319 10.92 -5.56 20.17
C THR A 319 10.09 -5.08 18.99
N GLY A 320 8.89 -4.56 19.23
CA GLY A 320 8.01 -4.03 18.19
C GLY A 320 8.60 -2.81 17.48
N ALA A 321 9.12 -1.86 18.27
CA ALA A 321 9.78 -0.67 17.75
C ALA A 321 11.01 -1.03 16.91
N ALA A 322 11.83 -1.98 17.35
CA ALA A 322 13.02 -2.39 16.62
C ALA A 322 12.69 -2.95 15.23
N LYS A 323 11.63 -3.77 15.12
CA LYS A 323 11.14 -4.25 13.81
C LYS A 323 10.68 -3.09 12.93
N ASP A 324 9.91 -2.15 13.48
CA ASP A 324 9.46 -0.99 12.73
C ASP A 324 10.62 -0.09 12.26
N PHE A 325 11.64 0.13 13.09
CA PHE A 325 12.86 0.85 12.68
C PHE A 325 13.56 0.18 11.50
N VAL A 326 13.67 -1.16 11.52
CA VAL A 326 14.25 -1.90 10.40
C VAL A 326 13.41 -1.70 9.14
N SER A 327 12.08 -1.84 9.22
CA SER A 327 11.18 -1.67 8.07
C SER A 327 11.13 -0.23 7.54
N TYR A 328 11.23 0.76 8.41
CA TYR A 328 11.18 2.17 8.02
C TYR A 328 12.48 2.62 7.34
N PHE A 329 13.63 2.27 7.91
CA PHE A 329 14.94 2.69 7.40
C PHE A 329 15.54 1.72 6.37
N HIS A 330 14.97 0.52 6.22
CA HIS A 330 15.58 -0.59 5.47
C HIS A 330 17.02 -0.85 5.92
N SER A 331 17.24 -0.79 7.24
CA SER A 331 18.57 -0.86 7.84
C SER A 331 18.51 -1.33 9.29
N ASP A 332 19.51 -2.11 9.68
CA ASP A 332 19.73 -2.53 11.07
C ASP A 332 20.43 -1.45 11.92
N ALA A 333 21.08 -0.45 11.31
CA ALA A 333 21.94 0.49 12.02
C ALA A 333 21.15 1.41 12.98
N GLN A 334 20.05 1.99 12.50
CA GLN A 334 19.18 2.85 13.29
C GLN A 334 18.44 2.03 14.36
N ALA A 335 18.01 0.81 14.03
CA ALA A 335 17.39 -0.10 14.99
C ALA A 335 18.37 -0.50 16.12
N LYS A 336 19.64 -0.78 15.78
CA LYS A 336 20.71 -1.05 16.77
C LYS A 336 21.02 0.17 17.63
N THR A 337 20.99 1.36 17.04
CA THR A 337 21.12 2.63 17.79
C THR A 337 19.99 2.78 18.80
N PHE A 338 18.74 2.52 18.38
CA PHE A 338 17.59 2.49 19.27
C PHE A 338 17.74 1.44 20.38
N CYS A 339 18.09 0.19 20.06
CA CYS A 339 18.31 -0.86 21.05
C CYS A 339 19.40 -0.50 22.07
N GLY A 340 20.40 0.30 21.68
CA GLY A 340 21.47 0.79 22.54
C GLY A 340 21.02 1.75 23.64
N THR A 341 19.84 2.37 23.52
CA THR A 341 19.31 3.32 24.51
C THR A 341 18.89 2.65 25.83
N PHE A 342 18.55 1.36 25.79
CA PHE A 342 18.07 0.64 26.97
C PHE A 342 19.23 0.26 27.91
N THR A 343 19.14 0.67 29.17
CA THR A 343 20.14 0.35 30.21
C THR A 343 20.09 -1.13 30.63
N SER A 344 18.88 -1.71 30.68
CA SER A 344 18.67 -3.13 30.99
C SER A 344 19.30 -4.03 29.92
N ALA A 345 20.27 -4.86 30.33
CA ALA A 345 20.93 -5.82 29.45
C ALA A 345 19.95 -6.81 28.78
N GLU A 346 18.91 -7.26 29.48
CA GLU A 346 17.91 -8.18 28.91
C GLU A 346 17.16 -7.55 27.73
N ILE A 347 16.54 -6.38 27.94
CA ILE A 347 15.84 -5.62 26.89
C ILE A 347 16.77 -5.36 25.71
N ARG A 348 17.99 -4.86 25.97
CA ARG A 348 18.96 -4.56 24.92
C ARG A 348 19.35 -5.80 24.11
N THR A 349 19.56 -6.94 24.76
CA THR A 349 19.89 -8.21 24.07
C THR A 349 18.70 -8.70 23.24
N THR A 350 17.48 -8.74 23.80
CA THR A 350 16.29 -9.15 23.05
C THR A 350 16.01 -8.24 21.86
N CYS A 351 16.17 -6.93 22.03
CA CYS A 351 16.01 -5.94 20.97
C CYS A 351 17.03 -6.19 19.84
N ASN A 352 18.32 -6.30 20.15
CA ASN A 352 19.35 -6.58 19.14
C ASN A 352 19.15 -7.92 18.42
N ASN A 353 18.84 -9.00 19.16
CA ASN A 353 18.55 -10.29 18.55
C ASN A 353 17.33 -10.23 17.61
N THR A 354 16.33 -9.42 17.95
CA THR A 354 15.18 -9.18 17.08
C THR A 354 15.61 -8.47 15.81
N VAL A 355 16.44 -7.44 15.90
CA VAL A 355 16.99 -6.73 14.74
C VAL A 355 17.77 -7.70 13.85
N ASP A 356 18.71 -8.45 14.42
CA ASP A 356 19.56 -9.38 13.67
C ASP A 356 18.72 -10.45 12.97
N SER A 357 17.70 -11.00 13.64
CA SER A 357 16.83 -12.01 13.03
C SER A 357 15.87 -11.44 11.99
N TYR A 358 15.31 -10.24 12.23
CA TYR A 358 14.30 -9.65 11.35
C TYR A 358 14.93 -9.05 10.09
N TYR A 359 16.13 -8.49 10.21
CA TYR A 359 16.83 -7.92 9.05
C TYR A 359 17.25 -8.97 8.02
N LEU A 360 17.42 -10.24 8.41
CA LEU A 360 17.71 -11.33 7.46
C LEU A 360 16.58 -11.58 6.44
N SER A 361 15.40 -11.00 6.66
CA SER A 361 14.26 -11.10 5.73
C SER A 361 14.38 -10.13 4.55
N PHE A 362 15.18 -9.06 4.70
CA PHE A 362 15.43 -8.01 3.70
C PHE A 362 16.62 -8.41 2.83
#